data_AF-A0A6A6W272-F1
#
_entry.id   AF-A0A6A6W272-F1
#
_cell.length_a   1.000
_cell.length_b   1.000
_cell.length_c   1.000
_cell.angle_alpha   90.00
_cell.angle_beta   90.00
_cell.angle_gamma   90.00
#
_symmetry.space_group_name_H-M   'P 1'
#
loop_
_entity.id
_entity.type
_entity.pdbx_description
1 polymer ?
#
loop_
_entity_poly.entity_id
_entity_poly.type
_entity_poly.pdbx_seq_one_letter_code
_entity_poly.pdbx_strand_id
1 'polypeptide(L)'
;MSSIHKDPFVDTESIIDNESIVETLVDDTSNTTTSAVGPFPSTFTISFKKAFLPFAYYITPGDSFSPDLEPLMGIAINWGILGKPLLTLYERFDKNSAKLGIVRYSGVLGKHSMIELPAKGSGEQHDGSDDDENHSSDAEKVQLRMKIGFPACRFEFTMPVASEKGTRDERFEWRGSKGAEVKELEAWKYGFKLVRLDSDEVTSSSSNGEVVAAAAWPGKMSLTQLAKFKFLGSAERGELGEMWAVMAVMSFLRIMQIHAEGR
;
A
#
# COMPACT_ATOMS: atom_id res chain seq x y z
N MET A 1 -41.88 -54.85 39.42
CA MET A 1 -42.32 -53.68 38.64
C MET A 1 -42.10 -54.04 37.17
N SER A 2 -43.08 -54.63 36.47
CA SER A 2 -44.17 -53.98 35.70
C SER A 2 -43.63 -53.03 34.62
N SER A 3 -44.01 -53.01 33.34
CA SER A 3 -44.73 -53.85 32.37
C SER A 3 -44.79 -53.04 31.05
N ILE A 4 -44.62 -53.69 29.88
CA ILE A 4 -45.30 -53.46 28.57
C ILE A 4 -45.31 -52.07 27.87
N HIS A 5 -44.82 -52.01 26.61
CA HIS A 5 -45.51 -51.53 25.35
C HIS A 5 -44.51 -51.56 24.17
N LYS A 6 -44.67 -52.36 23.09
CA LYS A 6 -45.48 -52.21 21.86
C LYS A 6 -45.14 -51.01 20.95
N ASP A 7 -44.63 -51.33 19.76
CA ASP A 7 -44.46 -50.61 18.46
C ASP A 7 -45.71 -49.74 18.05
N PRO A 8 -45.68 -48.80 17.05
CA PRO A 8 -45.02 -48.96 15.73
C PRO A 8 -44.60 -47.70 14.89
N PHE A 9 -43.82 -47.97 13.83
CA PHE A 9 -43.97 -47.50 12.44
C PHE A 9 -44.40 -46.05 12.13
N VAL A 10 -43.48 -45.26 11.53
CA VAL A 10 -43.81 -44.27 10.48
C VAL A 10 -42.68 -44.25 9.45
N ASP A 11 -43.00 -44.72 8.25
CA ASP A 11 -42.27 -44.45 7.01
C ASP A 11 -42.44 -42.98 6.60
N THR A 12 -41.42 -42.41 5.97
CA THR A 12 -41.65 -41.46 4.87
C THR A 12 -40.43 -41.40 3.97
N GLU A 13 -40.66 -41.84 2.74
CA GLU A 13 -39.79 -41.80 1.58
C GLU A 13 -39.39 -40.37 1.18
N SER A 14 -38.19 -40.23 0.62
CA SER A 14 -37.93 -39.48 -0.64
C SER A 14 -36.45 -39.66 -0.96
N ILE A 15 -36.12 -40.62 -1.82
CA ILE A 15 -35.86 -40.41 -3.26
C ILE A 15 -34.78 -39.34 -3.46
N ILE A 16 -33.52 -39.78 -3.50
CA ILE A 16 -32.44 -39.02 -4.12
C ILE A 16 -32.18 -39.70 -5.45
N ASP A 17 -32.79 -39.16 -6.50
CA ASP A 17 -32.48 -39.54 -7.87
C ASP A 17 -31.18 -38.88 -8.33
N ASN A 18 -30.39 -39.69 -9.01
CA ASN A 18 -29.20 -39.35 -9.76
C ASN A 18 -29.51 -38.43 -10.95
N GLU A 19 -28.43 -37.81 -11.45
CA GLU A 19 -28.25 -37.14 -12.75
C GLU A 19 -28.29 -35.61 -12.74
N SER A 20 -27.09 -35.03 -12.74
CA SER A 20 -26.68 -34.03 -13.74
C SER A 20 -25.24 -33.59 -13.43
N ILE A 21 -24.28 -34.45 -13.78
CA ILE A 21 -22.93 -34.00 -14.10
C ILE A 21 -23.06 -33.25 -15.43
N VAL A 22 -23.07 -31.93 -15.38
CA VAL A 22 -22.70 -31.09 -16.52
C VAL A 22 -21.48 -30.30 -16.09
N GLU A 23 -20.36 -30.78 -16.59
CA GLU A 23 -19.09 -30.11 -16.71
C GLU A 23 -19.30 -28.73 -17.36
N THR A 24 -19.16 -27.67 -16.56
CA THR A 24 -18.85 -26.34 -17.09
C THR A 24 -17.48 -25.97 -16.57
N LEU A 25 -16.47 -26.30 -17.38
CA LEU A 25 -15.17 -25.65 -17.39
C LEU A 25 -15.42 -24.17 -17.70
N VAL A 26 -15.52 -23.36 -16.66
CA VAL A 26 -15.37 -21.91 -16.75
C VAL A 26 -13.89 -21.63 -16.53
N ASP A 27 -13.26 -21.20 -17.61
CA ASP A 27 -11.91 -20.66 -17.67
C ASP A 27 -11.87 -19.37 -16.83
N ASP A 28 -11.56 -19.50 -15.54
CA ASP A 28 -11.51 -18.39 -14.59
C ASP A 28 -10.06 -17.89 -14.43
N THR A 29 -9.50 -17.42 -15.54
CA THR A 29 -8.20 -16.76 -15.57
C THR A 29 -8.38 -15.23 -15.48
N SER A 30 -9.02 -14.74 -14.42
CA SER A 30 -8.93 -13.31 -14.01
C SER A 30 -9.44 -13.05 -12.58
N ASN A 31 -8.90 -13.74 -11.58
CA ASN A 31 -9.05 -13.28 -10.21
C ASN A 31 -8.00 -12.20 -9.90
N THR A 32 -8.17 -11.03 -10.50
CA THR A 32 -7.63 -9.78 -9.95
C THR A 32 -8.46 -9.51 -8.69
N THR A 33 -8.03 -10.03 -7.55
CA THR A 33 -8.61 -9.65 -6.26
C THR A 33 -8.33 -8.17 -6.06
N THR A 34 -9.25 -7.32 -6.49
CA THR A 34 -9.23 -5.88 -6.24
C THR A 34 -9.21 -5.70 -4.73
N SER A 35 -8.03 -5.38 -4.20
CA SER A 35 -7.86 -5.08 -2.79
C SER A 35 -8.70 -3.85 -2.44
N ALA A 36 -9.27 -3.82 -1.24
CA ALA A 36 -10.03 -2.66 -0.77
C ALA A 36 -9.19 -1.37 -0.80
N VAL A 37 -7.85 -1.48 -0.82
CA VAL A 37 -6.91 -0.36 -0.70
C VAL A 37 -6.28 0.04 -2.05
N GLY A 38 -7.02 -0.11 -3.15
CA GLY A 38 -6.56 0.22 -4.50
C GLY A 38 -5.63 -0.87 -5.08
N PRO A 39 -4.52 -0.52 -5.76
CA PRO A 39 -3.68 -1.50 -6.45
C PRO A 39 -2.80 -2.32 -5.51
N PHE A 40 -2.85 -2.07 -4.20
CA PHE A 40 -1.99 -2.71 -3.22
C PHE A 40 -2.75 -3.73 -2.37
N PRO A 41 -2.17 -4.90 -2.06
CA PRO A 41 -2.71 -5.78 -1.04
C PRO A 41 -2.65 -5.10 0.34
N SER A 42 -3.51 -5.51 1.29
CA SER A 42 -3.55 -4.93 2.65
C SER A 42 -2.21 -5.03 3.40
N THR A 43 -1.38 -6.03 3.08
CA THR A 43 -0.02 -6.19 3.60
C THR A 43 0.92 -6.60 2.46
N PHE A 44 2.10 -5.97 2.41
CA PHE A 44 3.12 -6.28 1.43
C PHE A 44 4.53 -6.02 1.95
N THR A 45 5.49 -6.52 1.20
CA THR A 45 6.92 -6.40 1.48
C THR A 45 7.61 -5.63 0.36
N ILE A 46 8.49 -4.70 0.73
CA ILE A 46 9.35 -3.95 -0.20
C ILE A 46 10.73 -4.59 -0.17
N SER A 47 11.23 -4.98 -1.34
CA SER A 47 12.48 -5.71 -1.49
C SER A 47 13.38 -5.10 -2.58
N PHE A 48 14.66 -5.40 -2.51
CA PHE A 48 15.69 -5.08 -3.50
C PHE A 48 16.06 -6.33 -4.31
N LYS A 49 16.21 -6.20 -5.63
CA LYS A 49 16.74 -7.27 -6.49
C LYS A 49 18.13 -6.86 -6.97
N LYS A 50 19.14 -7.65 -6.62
CA LYS A 50 20.52 -7.48 -7.13
C LYS A 50 20.59 -8.00 -8.57
N ALA A 51 19.96 -7.33 -9.52
CA ALA A 51 20.00 -7.70 -10.93
C ALA A 51 20.04 -6.44 -11.83
N PHE A 52 20.53 -6.59 -13.06
CA PHE A 52 20.66 -5.58 -14.12
C PHE A 52 19.30 -5.13 -14.71
N LEU A 53 18.23 -5.19 -13.92
CA LEU A 53 16.87 -4.87 -14.32
C LEU A 53 16.64 -3.36 -14.25
N PRO A 54 15.62 -2.81 -14.95
CA PRO A 54 15.30 -1.38 -14.89
C PRO A 54 14.85 -0.94 -13.49
N PHE A 55 14.51 -1.88 -12.62
CA PHE A 55 14.11 -1.64 -11.24
C PHE A 55 15.13 -2.22 -10.26
N ALA A 56 15.58 -1.39 -9.33
CA ALA A 56 16.35 -1.84 -8.19
C ALA A 56 15.44 -2.43 -7.09
N TYR A 57 14.17 -2.01 -7.03
CA TYR A 57 13.25 -2.34 -5.93
C TYR A 57 11.86 -2.76 -6.44
N TYR A 58 11.13 -3.52 -5.62
CA TYR A 58 9.81 -4.05 -5.99
C TYR A 58 8.95 -4.37 -4.78
N ILE A 59 7.64 -4.51 -5.03
CA ILE A 59 6.62 -4.89 -4.05
C ILE A 59 6.16 -6.32 -4.32
N THR A 60 6.04 -7.11 -3.26
CA THR A 60 5.49 -8.48 -3.26
C THR A 60 4.35 -8.58 -2.24
N PRO A 61 3.28 -9.34 -2.50
CA PRO A 61 2.20 -9.51 -1.54
C PRO A 61 2.66 -10.25 -0.30
N GLY A 62 1.98 -10.00 0.81
CA GLY A 62 2.16 -10.73 2.06
C GLY A 62 3.34 -10.26 2.91
N ASP A 63 3.55 -11.01 3.98
CA ASP A 63 4.47 -10.70 5.08
C ASP A 63 5.80 -11.46 5.01
N SER A 64 6.03 -12.21 3.93
CA SER A 64 7.17 -13.12 3.83
C SER A 64 7.85 -12.95 2.49
N PHE A 65 9.15 -12.66 2.55
CA PHE A 65 9.99 -12.66 1.35
C PHE A 65 10.14 -14.10 0.83
N SER A 66 9.71 -14.34 -0.40
CA SER A 66 10.09 -15.53 -1.17
C SER A 66 10.79 -15.08 -2.45
N PRO A 67 11.98 -15.62 -2.77
CA PRO A 67 12.69 -15.26 -4.00
C PRO A 67 11.93 -15.69 -5.26
N ASP A 68 11.01 -16.63 -5.13
CA ASP A 68 10.19 -17.18 -6.22
C ASP A 68 8.88 -16.42 -6.41
N LEU A 69 8.58 -15.46 -5.53
CA LEU A 69 7.34 -14.69 -5.65
C LEU A 69 7.46 -13.66 -6.78
N GLU A 70 6.46 -13.63 -7.64
CA GLU A 70 6.41 -12.64 -8.70
C GLU A 70 6.22 -11.23 -8.13
N PRO A 71 7.04 -10.25 -8.55
CA PRO A 71 6.88 -8.87 -8.13
C PRO A 71 5.59 -8.29 -8.71
N LEU A 72 4.75 -7.70 -7.85
CA LEU A 72 3.53 -7.02 -8.29
C LEU A 72 3.87 -5.72 -9.00
N MET A 73 4.80 -4.95 -8.43
CA MET A 73 5.02 -3.56 -8.81
C MET A 73 6.52 -3.24 -8.84
N GLY A 74 6.92 -2.41 -9.79
CA GLY A 74 8.30 -1.91 -9.93
C GLY A 74 8.52 -0.57 -9.25
N ILE A 75 9.69 -0.39 -8.63
CA ILE A 75 10.13 0.88 -8.05
C ILE A 75 11.48 1.26 -8.66
N ALA A 76 11.54 2.43 -9.29
CA ALA A 76 12.78 3.03 -9.77
C ALA A 76 13.21 4.16 -8.82
N ILE A 77 14.45 4.13 -8.35
CA ILE A 77 15.04 5.21 -7.52
C ILE A 77 16.20 5.82 -8.31
N ASN A 78 16.11 7.12 -8.62
CA ASN A 78 17.21 7.84 -9.21
C ASN A 78 17.84 8.74 -8.14
N TRP A 79 19.08 8.45 -7.78
CA TRP A 79 19.83 9.13 -6.71
C TRP A 79 20.37 10.50 -7.13
N GLY A 80 19.50 11.38 -7.66
CA GLY A 80 19.85 12.76 -7.96
C GLY A 80 20.66 12.97 -9.25
N ILE A 81 20.46 12.12 -10.26
CA ILE A 81 20.84 12.47 -11.64
C ILE A 81 19.96 13.67 -12.04
N LEU A 82 20.60 14.79 -12.40
CA LEU A 82 19.93 16.03 -12.77
C LEU A 82 18.83 15.77 -13.82
N GLY A 83 17.63 16.33 -13.62
CA GLY A 83 16.46 16.13 -14.50
C GLY A 83 15.62 14.88 -14.23
N LYS A 84 16.14 13.86 -13.52
CA LYS A 84 15.38 12.62 -13.26
C LYS A 84 14.52 12.68 -11.99
N PRO A 85 13.33 12.05 -11.98
CA PRO A 85 12.56 11.87 -10.76
C PRO A 85 13.35 11.14 -9.69
N LEU A 86 13.19 11.52 -8.42
CA LEU A 86 13.86 10.85 -7.31
C LEU A 86 13.42 9.40 -7.14
N LEU A 87 12.13 9.17 -7.32
CA LEU A 87 11.48 7.88 -7.15
C LEU A 87 10.26 7.80 -8.07
N THR A 88 10.06 6.66 -8.71
CA THR A 88 8.87 6.35 -9.49
C THR A 88 8.32 4.99 -9.09
N LEU A 89 7.02 4.92 -8.81
CA LEU A 89 6.27 3.69 -8.61
C LEU A 89 5.48 3.36 -9.87
N TYR A 90 5.59 2.11 -10.31
CA TYR A 90 4.95 1.59 -11.49
C TYR A 90 3.82 0.63 -11.09
N GLU A 91 2.73 0.63 -11.85
CA GLU A 91 1.58 -0.23 -11.60
C GLU A 91 1.94 -1.71 -11.66
N ARG A 92 2.88 -2.06 -12.56
CA ARG A 92 3.38 -3.43 -12.70
C ARG A 92 4.91 -3.46 -12.59
N PHE A 93 5.49 -4.64 -12.44
CA PHE A 93 6.94 -4.84 -12.56
C PHE A 93 7.41 -4.76 -14.03
N ASP A 94 7.01 -3.70 -14.73
CA ASP A 94 7.37 -3.38 -16.10
C ASP A 94 7.61 -1.88 -16.23
N LYS A 95 8.75 -1.48 -16.80
CA LYS A 95 9.14 -0.07 -16.98
C LYS A 95 8.24 0.70 -17.93
N ASN A 96 7.50 -0.02 -18.77
CA ASN A 96 6.54 0.55 -19.71
C ASN A 96 5.11 0.61 -19.12
N SER A 97 4.91 0.08 -17.91
CA SER A 97 3.60 0.17 -17.24
C SER A 97 3.31 1.59 -16.76
N ALA A 98 2.03 1.85 -16.45
CA ALA A 98 1.60 3.14 -15.96
C ALA A 98 2.33 3.53 -14.67
N LYS A 99 2.62 4.82 -14.52
CA LYS A 99 3.25 5.37 -13.32
C LYS A 99 2.15 5.73 -12.33
N LEU A 100 2.15 5.08 -11.18
CA LEU A 100 1.20 5.39 -10.10
C LEU A 100 1.65 6.59 -9.27
N GLY A 101 2.95 6.84 -9.18
CA GLY A 101 3.42 8.01 -8.47
C GLY A 101 4.86 8.37 -8.81
N ILE A 102 5.15 9.67 -8.75
CA ILE A 102 6.47 10.20 -9.05
C ILE A 102 6.88 11.16 -7.94
N VAL A 103 8.05 10.95 -7.33
CA VAL A 103 8.64 11.90 -6.38
C VAL A 103 9.63 12.82 -7.09
N ARG A 104 9.47 14.12 -6.89
CA ARG A 104 10.38 15.15 -7.34
C ARG A 104 10.86 16.00 -6.17
N TYR A 105 12.06 16.57 -6.31
CA TYR A 105 12.54 17.56 -5.34
C TYR A 105 11.62 18.78 -5.33
N SER A 106 11.34 19.29 -4.13
CA SER A 106 10.68 20.58 -3.95
C SER A 106 11.39 21.35 -2.84
N GLY A 107 11.94 22.51 -3.18
CA GLY A 107 12.48 23.47 -2.22
C GLY A 107 13.95 23.27 -1.80
N VAL A 108 14.44 24.25 -1.05
CA VAL A 108 15.83 24.36 -0.56
C VAL A 108 16.01 23.44 0.66
N LEU A 109 17.12 22.69 0.73
CA LEU A 109 17.52 21.81 1.85
C LEU A 109 16.70 20.51 2.07
N GLY A 110 15.90 20.03 1.12
CA GLY A 110 15.26 18.70 1.21
C GLY A 110 14.16 18.56 2.28
N LYS A 111 13.67 19.67 2.83
CA LYS A 111 12.58 19.69 3.84
C LYS A 111 11.20 19.39 3.26
N HIS A 112 11.08 19.40 1.93
CA HIS A 112 9.85 19.07 1.23
C HIS A 112 10.15 18.16 0.04
N SER A 113 9.22 17.27 -0.27
CA SER A 113 9.21 16.50 -1.51
C SER A 113 7.86 16.72 -2.18
N MET A 114 7.84 16.84 -3.50
CA MET A 114 6.59 16.84 -4.27
C MET A 114 6.33 15.42 -4.75
N ILE A 115 5.12 14.93 -4.52
CA ILE A 115 4.65 13.64 -5.04
C ILE A 115 3.57 13.95 -6.07
N GLU A 116 3.81 13.56 -7.30
CA GLU A 116 2.86 13.65 -8.42
C GLU A 116 2.09 12.34 -8.49
N LEU A 117 0.77 12.42 -8.46
CA LEU A 117 -0.16 11.30 -8.60
C LEU A 117 -0.93 11.45 -9.92
N PRO A 118 -1.35 10.35 -10.57
CA PRO A 118 -2.13 10.41 -11.81
C PRO A 118 -3.43 11.19 -11.61
N ALA A 119 -3.89 11.89 -12.64
CA ALA A 119 -5.17 12.59 -12.59
C ALA A 119 -6.31 11.59 -12.32
N LYS A 120 -7.33 11.99 -11.54
CA LYS A 120 -8.56 11.20 -11.43
C LYS A 120 -9.21 11.07 -12.81
N GLY A 121 -9.16 9.87 -13.40
CA GLY A 121 -9.88 9.53 -14.62
C GLY A 121 -9.07 9.44 -15.92
N SER A 122 -7.74 9.50 -15.90
CA SER A 122 -6.95 9.23 -17.11
C SER A 122 -6.77 7.73 -17.34
N GLY A 123 -7.83 7.07 -17.80
CA GLY A 123 -7.68 5.83 -18.55
C GLY A 123 -7.02 6.13 -19.91
N GLU A 124 -6.04 5.30 -20.24
CA GLU A 124 -5.45 5.10 -21.58
C GLU A 124 -4.45 6.13 -22.18
N GLN A 125 -3.28 5.53 -22.49
CA GLN A 125 -2.33 5.78 -23.59
C GLN A 125 -1.60 7.13 -23.69
N HIS A 126 -0.28 7.08 -23.40
CA HIS A 126 0.66 7.72 -24.31
C HIS A 126 1.80 6.77 -24.66
N ASP A 127 1.92 6.56 -25.97
CA ASP A 127 2.91 5.78 -26.70
C ASP A 127 4.33 6.31 -26.42
N GLY A 128 5.30 5.42 -26.52
CA GLY A 128 6.68 5.64 -26.11
C GLY A 128 7.37 6.74 -26.90
N SER A 129 7.83 7.77 -26.18
CA SER A 129 9.02 8.51 -26.55
C SER A 129 9.76 8.92 -25.28
N ASP A 130 10.85 8.22 -25.02
CA ASP A 130 11.90 8.65 -24.09
C ASP A 130 12.43 9.99 -24.62
N ASP A 131 12.09 11.10 -23.95
CA ASP A 131 12.85 12.36 -23.82
C ASP A 131 12.00 13.63 -23.63
N ASP A 132 10.67 13.55 -23.52
CA ASP A 132 9.87 14.76 -23.24
C ASP A 132 9.71 15.03 -21.73
N GLU A 133 10.51 15.98 -21.24
CA GLU A 133 10.33 16.72 -19.99
C GLU A 133 9.08 17.64 -20.02
N ASN A 134 8.04 17.30 -20.77
CA ASN A 134 6.84 18.12 -20.85
C ASN A 134 5.88 17.76 -19.70
N HIS A 135 5.71 18.72 -18.79
CA HIS A 135 4.90 18.60 -17.59
C HIS A 135 3.48 18.13 -17.92
N SER A 136 3.11 16.92 -17.47
CA SER A 136 1.70 16.51 -17.37
C SER A 136 0.98 17.54 -16.50
N SER A 137 0.19 18.41 -17.14
CA SER A 137 -0.52 19.53 -16.52
C SER A 137 -1.61 19.08 -15.56
N ASP A 138 -1.99 17.80 -15.63
CA ASP A 138 -3.19 17.27 -14.98
C ASP A 138 -2.84 16.38 -13.77
N ALA A 139 -1.56 16.11 -13.53
CA ALA A 139 -1.13 15.34 -12.37
C ALA A 139 -1.42 16.08 -11.06
N GLU A 140 -2.02 15.38 -10.10
CA GLU A 140 -2.25 15.91 -8.76
C GLU A 140 -0.92 15.99 -8.01
N LYS A 141 -0.56 17.20 -7.55
CA LYS A 141 0.73 17.47 -6.89
C LYS A 141 0.53 17.61 -5.39
N VAL A 142 1.00 16.63 -4.64
CA VAL A 142 0.86 16.55 -3.18
C VAL A 142 2.20 16.80 -2.52
N GLN A 143 2.24 17.73 -1.58
CA GLN A 143 3.46 18.06 -0.85
C GLN A 143 3.64 17.14 0.37
N LEU A 144 4.74 16.39 0.40
CA LEU A 144 5.23 15.72 1.61
C LEU A 144 6.17 16.66 2.36
N ARG A 145 5.78 17.09 3.56
CA ARG A 145 6.55 18.02 4.39
C ARG A 145 7.28 17.28 5.49
N MET A 146 8.59 17.45 5.57
CA MET A 146 9.40 16.96 6.68
C MET A 146 9.43 18.01 7.79
N LYS A 147 8.92 17.67 8.96
CA LYS A 147 8.99 18.46 10.18
C LYS A 147 10.09 17.88 11.07
N ILE A 148 11.24 18.55 11.07
CA ILE A 148 12.34 18.25 11.98
C ILE A 148 11.99 18.85 13.34
N GLY A 149 11.83 18.00 14.35
CA GLY A 149 11.62 18.42 15.73
C GLY A 149 12.26 17.43 16.69
N PHE A 150 12.68 17.89 17.86
CA PHE A 150 13.09 17.00 18.93
C PHE A 150 11.83 16.40 19.60
N PRO A 151 11.73 15.08 19.83
CA PRO A 151 12.78 14.06 19.67
C PRO A 151 12.75 13.26 18.35
N ALA A 152 11.86 13.55 17.38
CA ALA A 152 11.73 12.76 16.16
C ALA A 152 11.27 13.55 14.94
N CYS A 153 11.79 13.16 13.77
CA CYS A 153 11.33 13.64 12.47
C CYS A 153 9.90 13.13 12.17
N ARG A 154 9.05 14.01 11.64
CA ARG A 154 7.69 13.67 11.19
C ARG A 154 7.52 14.05 9.73
N PHE A 155 6.68 13.32 9.02
CA PHE A 155 6.35 13.63 7.63
C PHE A 155 4.86 13.80 7.48
N GLU A 156 4.43 14.94 6.95
CA GLU A 156 3.03 15.30 6.85
C GLU A 156 2.62 15.54 5.40
N PHE A 157 1.43 15.09 5.05
CA PHE A 157 0.76 15.45 3.80
C PHE A 157 -0.75 15.65 4.04
N THR A 158 -1.43 16.23 3.06
CA THR A 158 -2.88 16.44 3.07
C THR A 158 -3.46 15.81 1.82
N MET A 159 -4.58 15.08 1.97
CA MET A 159 -5.29 14.46 0.85
C MET A 159 -6.79 14.71 0.96
N PRO A 160 -7.49 14.86 -0.18
CA PRO A 160 -8.93 14.83 -0.22
C PRO A 160 -9.45 13.41 0.05
N VAL A 161 -10.33 13.26 1.04
CA VAL A 161 -10.99 12.01 1.42
C VAL A 161 -12.51 12.16 1.26
N ALA A 162 -13.17 11.09 0.82
CA ALA A 162 -14.62 11.07 0.72
C ALA A 162 -15.27 11.06 2.12
N SER A 163 -16.34 11.83 2.27
CA SER A 163 -17.16 11.89 3.49
C SER A 163 -18.63 11.94 3.11
N GLU A 164 -19.52 11.73 4.08
CA GLU A 164 -20.97 11.83 3.87
C GLU A 164 -21.40 13.20 3.31
N LYS A 165 -20.65 14.27 3.61
CA LYS A 165 -20.94 15.65 3.19
C LYS A 165 -20.19 16.07 1.92
N GLY A 166 -19.57 15.12 1.20
CA GLY A 166 -18.72 15.37 0.04
C GLY A 166 -17.25 15.12 0.35
N THR A 167 -16.35 15.79 -0.37
CA THR A 167 -14.90 15.62 -0.17
C THR A 167 -14.37 16.58 0.89
N ARG A 168 -13.53 16.10 1.81
CA ARG A 168 -12.85 16.91 2.81
C ARG A 168 -11.34 16.68 2.74
N ASP A 169 -10.57 17.75 2.84
CA ASP A 169 -9.13 17.65 3.01
C ASP A 169 -8.78 17.21 4.43
N GLU A 170 -7.98 16.16 4.52
CA GLU A 170 -7.54 15.59 5.79
C GLU A 170 -6.02 15.50 5.87
N ARG A 171 -5.48 15.66 7.07
CA ARG A 171 -4.04 15.64 7.35
C ARG A 171 -3.60 14.28 7.84
N PHE A 172 -2.47 13.84 7.30
CA PHE A 172 -1.84 12.57 7.63
C PHE A 172 -0.40 12.80 8.07
N GLU A 173 0.05 12.10 9.10
CA GLU A 173 1.39 12.25 9.66
C GLU A 173 2.07 10.90 9.90
N TRP A 174 3.19 10.68 9.21
CA TRP A 174 4.13 9.61 9.54
C TRP A 174 4.91 9.97 10.80
N ARG A 175 4.87 9.07 11.78
CA ARG A 175 5.60 9.16 13.04
C ARG A 175 6.49 7.94 13.22
N GLY A 176 7.72 8.15 13.68
CA GLY A 176 8.56 7.05 14.17
C GLY A 176 7.84 6.31 15.31
N SER A 177 7.79 4.98 15.24
CA SER A 177 7.07 4.16 16.21
C SER A 177 7.85 2.88 16.58
N LYS A 178 7.60 2.41 17.80
CA LYS A 178 7.95 1.08 18.34
C LYS A 178 6.70 0.39 18.92
N GLY A 179 5.52 0.87 18.53
CA GLY A 179 4.21 0.43 19.02
C GLY A 179 3.82 -0.96 18.52
N ALA A 180 2.66 -1.43 18.97
CA ALA A 180 2.13 -2.75 18.62
C ALA A 180 1.96 -2.88 17.09
N GLU A 181 1.48 -1.82 16.44
CA GLU A 181 1.26 -1.76 14.99
C GLU A 181 2.53 -2.01 14.16
N VAL A 182 3.70 -1.66 14.69
CA VAL A 182 4.99 -1.94 14.04
C VAL A 182 5.53 -3.31 14.46
N LYS A 183 5.37 -3.68 15.73
CA LYS A 183 5.83 -4.97 16.28
C LYS A 183 5.10 -6.17 15.68
N GLU A 184 3.82 -6.00 15.34
CA GLU A 184 3.03 -7.03 14.65
C GLU A 184 3.58 -7.31 13.24
N LEU A 185 4.15 -6.30 12.56
CA LEU A 185 4.81 -6.49 11.28
C LEU A 185 6.19 -7.13 11.44
N GLU A 186 6.97 -6.65 12.41
CA GLU A 186 8.32 -7.14 12.71
C GLU A 186 8.61 -7.01 14.21
N ALA A 187 8.69 -8.16 14.90
CA ALA A 187 8.68 -8.29 16.36
C ALA A 187 9.72 -7.48 17.16
N TRP A 188 10.74 -6.90 16.52
CA TRP A 188 11.88 -6.25 17.21
C TRP A 188 12.22 -4.84 16.74
N LYS A 189 11.59 -4.32 15.67
CA LYS A 189 12.13 -3.12 15.00
C LYS A 189 11.29 -1.87 15.09
N TYR A 190 12.04 -0.78 15.21
CA TYR A 190 11.59 0.57 14.95
C TYR A 190 10.99 0.64 13.54
N GLY A 191 10.03 1.52 13.35
CA GLY A 191 9.36 1.72 12.08
C GLY A 191 8.61 3.04 12.07
N PHE A 192 7.62 3.12 11.20
CA PHE A 192 6.77 4.28 11.04
C PHE A 192 5.31 3.87 11.13
N LYS A 193 4.49 4.75 11.71
CA LYS A 193 3.03 4.66 11.65
C LYS A 193 2.48 5.91 10.98
N LEU A 194 1.45 5.75 10.15
CA LEU A 194 0.72 6.84 9.53
C LEU A 194 -0.53 7.11 10.33
N VAL A 195 -0.68 8.34 10.82
CA VAL A 195 -1.82 8.77 11.63
C VAL A 195 -2.70 9.72 10.81
N ARG A 196 -4.00 9.42 10.72
CA ARG A 196 -5.05 10.31 10.22
C ARG A 196 -5.47 11.27 11.33
N LEU A 197 -5.07 12.53 11.22
CA LEU A 197 -5.14 13.50 12.33
C LEU A 197 -6.54 14.08 12.54
N ASP A 198 -7.36 14.09 11.48
CA ASP A 198 -8.69 14.72 11.46
C ASP A 198 -9.83 13.70 11.66
N SER A 199 -9.50 12.46 12.05
CA SER A 199 -10.47 11.39 12.31
C SER A 199 -11.10 11.53 13.69
N ASP A 200 -12.41 11.31 13.76
CA ASP A 200 -13.16 11.20 15.02
C ASP A 200 -12.93 9.83 15.69
N GLU A 201 -12.38 8.85 14.97
CA GLU A 201 -12.02 7.53 15.51
C GLU A 201 -10.70 7.60 16.30
N VAL A 202 -10.79 7.76 17.62
CA VAL A 202 -9.63 7.70 18.52
C VAL A 202 -9.34 6.24 18.86
N THR A 203 -8.43 5.60 18.13
CA THR A 203 -7.91 4.28 18.52
C THR A 203 -6.83 4.45 19.59
N SER A 204 -7.00 3.71 20.70
CA SER A 204 -6.28 3.87 21.96
C SER A 204 -4.76 3.73 21.81
N SER A 205 -4.02 4.84 21.88
CA SER A 205 -2.77 5.04 22.64
C SER A 205 -2.03 6.30 22.16
N SER A 206 -2.18 7.41 22.87
CA SER A 206 -1.34 8.62 22.78
C SER A 206 -1.26 9.35 21.41
N SER A 207 -1.93 8.88 20.36
CA SER A 207 -2.02 9.57 19.07
C SER A 207 -3.34 10.31 18.95
N ASN A 208 -3.28 11.63 18.80
CA ASN A 208 -4.43 12.45 18.39
C ASN A 208 -4.86 12.08 16.95
N GLY A 209 -5.46 10.92 16.76
CA GLY A 209 -5.90 10.40 15.45
C GLY A 209 -5.75 8.89 15.29
N GLU A 210 -6.42 8.38 14.26
CA GLU A 210 -6.47 6.97 13.86
C GLU A 210 -5.16 6.52 13.19
N VAL A 211 -4.65 5.32 13.50
CA VAL A 211 -3.53 4.72 12.77
C VAL A 211 -4.05 4.00 11.53
N VAL A 212 -3.65 4.48 10.35
CA VAL A 212 -4.17 4.01 9.05
C VAL A 212 -3.13 3.25 8.22
N ALA A 213 -1.86 3.29 8.62
CA ALA A 213 -0.85 2.39 8.08
C ALA A 213 0.30 2.21 9.08
N ALA A 214 1.02 1.11 8.93
CA ALA A 214 2.27 0.86 9.63
C ALA A 214 3.31 0.30 8.66
N ALA A 215 4.57 0.64 8.90
CA ALA A 215 5.68 0.11 8.15
C ALA A 215 6.86 -0.16 9.08
N ALA A 216 7.52 -1.31 8.90
CA ALA A 216 8.57 -1.78 9.79
C ALA A 216 9.84 -2.13 9.01
N TRP A 217 10.99 -1.77 9.58
CA TRP A 217 12.28 -2.22 9.09
C TRP A 217 12.46 -3.73 9.36
N PRO A 218 13.13 -4.49 8.51
CA PRO A 218 13.25 -5.96 8.60
C PRO A 218 14.03 -6.39 9.85
N GLY A 219 13.49 -7.25 10.71
CA GLY A 219 14.07 -7.59 12.03
C GLY A 219 15.49 -8.18 12.06
N LYS A 220 15.91 -8.92 11.03
CA LYS A 220 17.23 -9.59 10.92
C LYS A 220 18.05 -8.99 9.77
N MET A 221 19.30 -9.43 9.59
CA MET A 221 20.14 -9.08 8.42
C MET A 221 19.52 -9.64 7.13
N SER A 222 18.41 -9.07 6.69
CA SER A 222 17.89 -9.32 5.36
C SER A 222 18.72 -8.50 4.38
N LEU A 223 19.38 -9.18 3.45
CA LEU A 223 20.15 -8.54 2.38
C LEU A 223 19.24 -8.00 1.27
N THR A 224 17.97 -8.44 1.23
CA THR A 224 17.02 -8.17 0.15
C THR A 224 15.76 -7.47 0.61
N GLN A 225 15.21 -7.80 1.78
CA GLN A 225 14.02 -7.15 2.32
C GLN A 225 14.39 -5.80 2.92
N LEU A 226 13.64 -4.76 2.59
CA LEU A 226 13.89 -3.40 3.07
C LEU A 226 12.84 -2.92 4.06
N ALA A 227 11.58 -3.31 3.88
CA ALA A 227 10.50 -2.98 4.79
C ALA A 227 9.31 -3.90 4.59
N LYS A 228 8.46 -3.99 5.62
CA LYS A 228 7.08 -4.46 5.52
C LYS A 228 6.14 -3.28 5.67
N PHE A 229 5.00 -3.34 5.01
CA PHE A 229 3.97 -2.32 5.04
C PHE A 229 2.61 -2.99 5.22
N LYS A 230 1.75 -2.36 6.03
CA LYS A 230 0.36 -2.79 6.22
C LYS A 230 -0.56 -1.57 6.32
N PHE A 231 -1.68 -1.63 5.61
CA PHE A 231 -2.80 -0.73 5.81
C PHE A 231 -3.61 -1.16 7.03
N LEU A 232 -4.11 -0.18 7.79
CA LEU A 232 -4.83 -0.39 9.04
C LEU A 232 -6.08 0.49 9.07
N GLY A 233 -7.04 0.16 9.93
CA GLY A 233 -8.21 1.02 10.17
C GLY A 233 -9.01 1.30 8.89
N SER A 234 -9.41 2.57 8.71
CA SER A 234 -10.17 3.08 7.56
C SER A 234 -9.46 2.87 6.23
N ALA A 235 -8.13 2.85 6.21
CA ALA A 235 -7.37 2.52 5.01
C ALA A 235 -7.54 1.06 4.59
N GLU A 236 -7.47 0.12 5.55
CA GLU A 236 -7.62 -1.32 5.27
C GLU A 236 -9.02 -1.64 4.72
N ARG A 237 -10.02 -0.85 5.12
CA ARG A 237 -11.40 -0.93 4.62
C ARG A 237 -11.62 -0.21 3.28
N GLY A 238 -10.61 0.51 2.77
CA GLY A 238 -10.70 1.24 1.50
C GLY A 238 -11.38 2.61 1.56
N GLU A 239 -11.73 3.10 2.76
CA GLU A 239 -12.51 4.32 2.94
C GLU A 239 -11.77 5.59 2.53
N LEU A 240 -10.43 5.54 2.52
CA LEU A 240 -9.58 6.68 2.16
C LEU A 240 -9.35 6.80 0.64
N GLY A 241 -9.73 5.79 -0.13
CA GLY A 241 -9.63 5.76 -1.58
C GLY A 241 -8.25 5.39 -2.13
N GLU A 242 -8.25 5.04 -3.41
CA GLU A 242 -7.06 4.52 -4.13
C GLU A 242 -5.91 5.53 -4.21
N MET A 243 -6.21 6.79 -4.56
CA MET A 243 -5.19 7.83 -4.68
C MET A 243 -4.49 8.12 -3.35
N TRP A 244 -5.23 8.03 -2.24
CA TRP A 244 -4.66 8.13 -0.91
C TRP A 244 -3.73 6.94 -0.64
N ALA A 245 -4.11 5.72 -1.02
CA ALA A 245 -3.27 4.54 -0.82
C ALA A 245 -1.94 4.68 -1.57
N VAL A 246 -1.98 5.13 -2.82
CA VAL A 246 -0.78 5.42 -3.61
C VAL A 246 0.08 6.48 -2.92
N MET A 247 -0.51 7.58 -2.44
CA MET A 247 0.19 8.61 -1.69
C MET A 247 0.84 8.09 -0.40
N ALA A 248 0.16 7.20 0.34
CA ALA A 248 0.68 6.59 1.56
C ALA A 248 1.92 5.72 1.25
N VAL A 249 1.87 4.89 0.21
CA VAL A 249 3.02 4.06 -0.20
C VAL A 249 4.17 4.94 -0.72
N MET A 250 3.88 5.89 -1.60
CA MET A 250 4.87 6.81 -2.17
C MET A 250 5.60 7.64 -1.11
N SER A 251 4.85 8.16 -0.12
CA SER A 251 5.44 8.91 0.98
C SER A 251 6.33 8.05 1.86
N PHE A 252 5.95 6.80 2.15
CA PHE A 252 6.82 5.87 2.87
C PHE A 252 8.09 5.53 2.09
N LEU A 253 7.99 5.23 0.80
CA LEU A 253 9.15 4.99 -0.05
C LEU A 253 10.13 6.17 -0.05
N ARG A 254 9.61 7.41 -0.08
CA ARG A 254 10.46 8.60 0.07
C ARG A 254 11.12 8.69 1.44
N ILE A 255 10.42 8.35 2.52
CA ILE A 255 11.01 8.28 3.87
C ILE A 255 12.15 7.25 3.91
N MET A 256 11.98 6.08 3.26
CA MET A 256 13.05 5.08 3.14
C MET A 256 14.27 5.62 2.42
N GLN A 257 14.06 6.32 1.31
CA GLN A 257 15.14 6.95 0.55
C GLN A 257 15.90 7.99 1.41
N ILE A 258 15.18 8.85 2.14
CA ILE A 258 15.78 9.85 3.05
C ILE A 258 16.64 9.16 4.14
N HIS A 259 16.13 8.08 4.75
CA HIS A 259 16.90 7.31 5.73
C HIS A 259 18.14 6.65 5.13
N ALA A 260 18.03 6.11 3.91
CA ALA A 260 19.16 5.51 3.21
C ALA A 260 20.22 6.55 2.79
N GLU A 261 19.82 7.80 2.53
CA GLU A 261 20.72 8.94 2.30
C GLU A 261 21.40 9.45 3.59
N GLY A 262 20.97 8.99 4.77
CA GLY A 262 21.49 9.45 6.07
C GLY A 262 21.08 10.88 6.43
N ARG A 263 19.92 11.34 5.92
CA ARG A 263 19.38 12.69 6.13
C ARG A 263 18.28 12.74 7.18
#